data_AF-A0A0V0HT76-F1
#
_entry.id   AF-A0A0V0HT76-F1
#
_cell.length_a   1.000
_cell.length_b   1.000
_cell.length_c   1.000
_cell.angle_alpha   90.00
_cell.angle_beta   90.00
_cell.angle_gamma   90.00
#
_symmetry.space_group_name_H-M   'P 1'
#
loop_
_entity.id
_entity.type
_entity.pdbx_description
1 polymer ?
#
loop_
_entity_poly.entity_id
_entity_poly.type
_entity_poly.pdbx_seq_one_letter_code
_entity_poly.pdbx_strand_id
1 'polypeptide(L)'
;MQSINLGEKKCLKRSRSFSSEMPGTDTNVAKPLEDCILFPVEDIVQYPLPGCGSPTSIGFSPDDSLVTYLYSPNQNLCRKVFVLDLKNGRHELFFSPPDGGLDENNLSAEEKLRRERSRERGLGVTRYEWVKASARRKVIMVPLPAGLYLKDQNAEPELKIASTSSSPVLDPHISPDGTKLAYVRDNELHVLNLLYHESKQLTTGADGNVITHGLAEYIAQVRSVSIVYCY
;
A
#
# COMPACT_ATOMS: atom_id res chain seq x y z
N MET A 1 -68.70 34.46 -16.14
CA MET A 1 -68.37 33.13 -16.68
C MET A 1 -67.50 33.33 -17.90
N GLN A 2 -66.18 33.17 -17.78
CA GLN A 2 -65.29 33.12 -18.94
C GLN A 2 -64.27 32.00 -18.73
N SER A 3 -64.05 31.32 -19.85
CA SER A 3 -63.60 29.96 -20.04
C SER A 3 -62.08 29.81 -20.09
N ILE A 4 -61.65 28.57 -19.85
CA ILE A 4 -60.28 28.08 -19.82
C ILE A 4 -59.79 27.79 -21.26
N ASN A 5 -58.55 28.15 -21.59
CA ASN A 5 -57.41 27.27 -21.92
C ASN A 5 -56.49 27.69 -23.09
N LEU A 6 -55.19 27.46 -22.81
CA LEU A 6 -54.00 27.19 -23.64
C LEU A 6 -53.40 28.25 -24.60
N GLY A 7 -52.07 28.37 -24.52
CA GLY A 7 -51.22 28.82 -25.63
C GLY A 7 -49.82 29.29 -25.22
N GLU A 8 -48.80 28.47 -25.49
CA GLU A 8 -47.37 28.83 -25.43
C GLU A 8 -47.01 30.01 -26.37
N LYS A 9 -45.93 30.75 -26.06
CA LYS A 9 -45.04 31.39 -27.07
C LYS A 9 -43.68 31.84 -26.48
N LYS A 10 -42.66 31.71 -27.32
CA LYS A 10 -41.20 31.74 -27.10
C LYS A 10 -40.58 33.15 -27.20
N CYS A 11 -39.35 33.25 -26.65
CA CYS A 11 -38.14 33.92 -27.18
C CYS A 11 -37.73 35.39 -26.81
N LEU A 12 -36.56 35.45 -26.13
CA LEU A 12 -35.27 36.09 -26.51
C LEU A 12 -34.98 37.60 -26.30
N LYS A 13 -33.78 37.79 -25.70
CA LYS A 13 -32.70 38.81 -25.90
C LYS A 13 -32.54 40.01 -24.94
N ARG A 14 -31.48 39.87 -24.12
CA ARG A 14 -30.30 40.74 -23.89
C ARG A 14 -30.49 42.27 -23.68
N SER A 15 -29.98 42.72 -22.53
CA SER A 15 -28.90 43.75 -22.36
C SER A 15 -29.22 44.79 -21.29
N ARG A 16 -28.21 45.11 -20.47
CA ARG A 16 -27.78 46.44 -19.99
C ARG A 16 -26.91 46.25 -18.74
N SER A 17 -25.59 46.35 -18.90
CA SER A 17 -24.76 47.57 -18.80
C SER A 17 -24.43 47.88 -17.34
N PHE A 18 -23.19 47.58 -16.95
CA PHE A 18 -22.59 47.96 -15.69
C PHE A 18 -22.43 49.47 -15.61
N SER A 19 -23.07 50.08 -14.62
CA SER A 19 -22.64 51.33 -14.03
C SER A 19 -23.20 51.39 -12.62
N SER A 20 -22.36 51.22 -11.61
CA SER A 20 -22.54 51.96 -10.37
C SER A 20 -21.22 52.00 -9.61
N GLU A 21 -20.85 53.24 -9.31
CA GLU A 21 -19.73 53.73 -8.53
C GLU A 21 -19.54 53.00 -7.19
N MET A 22 -18.27 52.88 -6.79
CA MET A 22 -17.88 52.46 -5.45
C MET A 22 -18.06 53.62 -4.45
N PRO A 23 -18.70 53.38 -3.29
CA PRO A 23 -18.46 54.18 -2.09
C PRO A 23 -17.33 53.57 -1.25
N GLY A 24 -16.43 54.43 -0.79
CA GLY A 24 -15.17 54.09 -0.13
C GLY A 24 -15.33 53.21 1.10
N THR A 25 -14.41 52.25 1.22
CA THR A 25 -14.26 51.38 2.38
C THR A 25 -13.83 52.19 3.58
N ASP A 26 -14.69 52.25 4.60
CA ASP A 26 -14.28 52.61 5.95
C ASP A 26 -13.14 51.69 6.40
N THR A 27 -12.11 52.34 6.93
CA THR A 27 -10.91 51.78 7.52
C THR A 27 -11.28 50.83 8.68
N ASN A 28 -11.52 49.57 8.36
CA ASN A 28 -11.32 48.48 9.30
C ASN A 28 -10.15 47.66 8.78
N VAL A 29 -9.00 47.86 9.39
CA VAL A 29 -7.81 47.03 9.25
C VAL A 29 -8.22 45.61 9.65
N ALA A 30 -8.67 44.84 8.68
CA ALA A 30 -8.76 43.40 8.81
C ALA A 30 -7.34 42.92 9.04
N LYS A 31 -7.10 42.41 10.26
CA LYS A 31 -5.85 41.76 10.65
C LYS A 31 -5.42 40.80 9.52
N PRO A 32 -4.12 40.72 9.19
CA PRO A 32 -3.67 39.79 8.17
C PRO A 32 -4.15 38.39 8.56
N LEU A 33 -4.73 37.67 7.61
CA LEU A 33 -4.93 36.22 7.74
C LEU A 33 -3.56 35.51 7.59
N GLU A 34 -2.54 36.01 8.29
CA GLU A 34 -1.24 35.40 8.48
C GLU A 34 -1.43 34.37 9.61
N ASP A 35 -2.06 33.25 9.27
CA ASP A 35 -2.00 31.97 10.00
C ASP A 35 -2.88 30.89 9.33
N CYS A 36 -3.39 31.14 8.12
CA CYS A 36 -3.78 30.05 7.24
C CYS A 36 -2.50 29.38 6.75
N ILE A 37 -2.20 28.19 7.27
CA ILE A 37 -1.22 27.28 6.66
C ILE A 37 -1.72 26.98 5.24
N LEU A 38 -1.30 27.81 4.28
CA LEU A 38 -1.58 27.65 2.87
C LEU A 38 -0.63 26.56 2.38
N PHE A 39 -1.16 25.34 2.23
CA PHE A 39 -0.44 24.30 1.52
C PHE A 39 -0.18 24.79 0.09
N PRO A 40 1.08 24.88 -0.37
CA PRO A 40 1.36 25.23 -1.76
C PRO A 40 0.70 24.20 -2.68
N VAL A 41 0.29 24.61 -3.88
CA VAL A 41 -0.43 23.72 -4.81
C VAL A 41 0.39 22.48 -5.10
N GLU A 42 1.72 22.64 -5.17
CA GLU A 42 2.69 21.56 -5.35
C GLU A 42 2.57 20.48 -4.26
N ASP A 43 2.33 20.84 -3.01
CA ASP A 43 2.16 19.91 -1.89
C ASP A 43 0.79 19.21 -1.93
N ILE A 44 -0.24 19.89 -2.45
CA ILE A 44 -1.59 19.32 -2.61
C ILE A 44 -1.64 18.31 -3.77
N VAL A 45 -0.80 18.48 -4.78
CA VAL A 45 -0.75 17.60 -5.96
C VAL A 45 0.13 16.37 -5.72
N GLN A 46 0.96 16.38 -4.67
CA GLN A 46 1.78 15.22 -4.28
C GLN A 46 0.97 14.17 -3.50
N TYR A 47 1.41 12.92 -3.60
CA TYR A 47 0.74 11.80 -2.93
C TYR A 47 1.78 10.91 -2.20
N PRO A 48 1.54 10.54 -0.92
CA PRO A 48 0.44 10.93 -0.04
C PRO A 48 0.37 12.45 0.23
N LEU A 49 -0.85 12.94 0.48
CA LEU A 49 -1.05 14.33 0.88
C LEU A 49 -0.25 14.63 2.18
N PRO A 50 0.17 15.89 2.38
CA PRO A 50 0.81 16.31 3.61
C PRO A 50 0.01 15.88 4.85
N GLY A 51 0.65 15.15 5.75
CA GLY A 51 0.00 14.64 6.97
C GLY A 51 -0.77 13.31 6.80
N CYS A 52 -0.89 12.77 5.58
CA CYS A 52 -1.45 11.43 5.32
C CYS A 52 -0.40 10.31 5.35
N GLY A 53 0.86 10.61 5.67
CA GLY A 53 1.94 9.63 5.86
C GLY A 53 1.84 8.84 7.17
N SER A 54 0.67 8.34 7.56
CA SER A 54 0.51 7.62 8.82
C SER A 54 1.15 6.22 8.79
N PRO A 55 1.72 5.73 9.90
CA PRO A 55 2.10 4.33 10.04
C PRO A 55 0.96 3.37 9.70
N THR A 56 1.26 2.33 8.93
CA THR A 56 0.29 1.29 8.55
C THR A 56 0.83 -0.09 8.85
N SER A 57 -0.02 -1.12 8.82
CA SER A 57 0.37 -2.53 9.04
C SER A 57 1.18 -2.71 10.32
N ILE A 58 0.61 -2.30 11.45
CA ILE A 58 1.26 -2.40 12.76
C ILE A 58 1.25 -3.86 13.21
N GLY A 59 2.40 -4.37 13.68
CA GLY A 59 2.56 -5.74 14.15
C GLY A 59 3.45 -5.81 15.39
N PHE A 60 3.14 -6.73 16.29
CA PHE A 60 3.94 -6.99 17.49
C PHE A 60 4.92 -8.13 17.24
N SER A 61 6.14 -8.00 17.76
CA SER A 61 7.10 -9.09 17.74
C SER A 61 6.59 -10.28 18.58
N PRO A 62 7.04 -11.52 18.31
CA PRO A 62 6.59 -12.70 19.06
C PRO A 62 6.87 -12.66 20.57
N ASP A 63 7.76 -11.77 21.03
CA ASP A 63 8.10 -11.53 22.43
C ASP A 63 7.50 -10.23 23.01
N ASP A 64 6.61 -9.56 22.25
CA ASP A 64 5.93 -8.30 22.60
C ASP A 64 6.87 -7.14 23.02
N SER A 65 8.16 -7.21 22.69
CA SER A 65 9.11 -6.16 23.05
C SER A 65 9.22 -5.06 21.99
N LEU A 66 8.87 -5.38 20.74
CA LEU A 66 9.00 -4.50 19.60
C LEU A 66 7.67 -4.37 18.87
N VAL A 67 7.41 -3.18 18.34
CA VAL A 67 6.29 -2.91 17.43
C VAL A 67 6.86 -2.53 16.07
N THR A 68 6.54 -3.32 15.04
CA THR A 68 6.85 -2.97 13.65
C THR A 68 5.69 -2.28 12.96
N TYR A 69 6.01 -1.44 12.00
CA TYR A 69 5.03 -0.74 11.19
C TYR A 69 5.64 -0.30 9.86
N LEU A 70 4.79 -0.11 8.84
CA LEU A 70 5.16 0.45 7.56
C LEU A 70 5.07 1.97 7.60
N TYR A 71 6.17 2.62 7.24
CA TYR A 71 6.28 4.07 7.24
C TYR A 71 7.21 4.56 6.13
N SER A 72 6.95 5.77 5.65
CA SER A 72 7.82 6.47 4.70
C SER A 72 8.20 7.82 5.29
N PRO A 73 9.45 8.02 5.73
CA PRO A 73 9.86 9.26 6.39
C PRO A 73 9.82 10.48 5.46
N ASN A 74 10.00 10.26 4.17
CA ASN A 74 10.00 11.33 3.16
C ASN A 74 8.59 11.64 2.63
N GLN A 75 7.54 10.97 3.14
CA GLN A 75 6.18 11.02 2.61
C GLN A 75 6.09 10.59 1.14
N ASN A 76 6.91 9.61 0.75
CA ASN A 76 6.92 9.06 -0.59
C ASN A 76 6.03 7.81 -0.65
N LEU A 77 5.76 7.34 -1.86
CA LEU A 77 5.13 6.04 -2.08
C LEU A 77 5.96 4.85 -1.58
N CYS A 78 7.29 5.00 -1.50
CA CYS A 78 8.21 3.98 -1.00
C CYS A 78 8.08 3.80 0.52
N ARG A 79 7.44 2.72 0.94
CA ARG A 79 7.32 2.34 2.36
C ARG A 79 8.43 1.38 2.75
N LYS A 80 8.92 1.55 3.98
CA LYS A 80 9.92 0.69 4.63
C LYS A 80 9.36 0.17 5.95
N VAL A 81 9.95 -0.89 6.48
CA VAL A 81 9.56 -1.41 7.80
C VAL A 81 10.41 -0.70 8.85
N PHE A 82 9.74 -0.02 9.76
CA PHE A 82 10.34 0.53 10.97
C PHE A 82 9.96 -0.32 12.15
N VAL A 83 10.79 -0.28 13.18
CA VAL A 83 10.53 -0.92 14.47
C VAL A 83 10.60 0.12 15.57
N LEU A 84 9.73 0.02 16.55
CA LEU A 84 9.72 0.79 17.79
C LEU A 84 10.03 -0.15 18.95
N ASP A 85 11.11 0.15 19.67
CA ASP A 85 11.42 -0.50 20.94
C ASP A 85 10.54 0.08 22.05
N LEU A 86 9.69 -0.74 22.65
CA LEU A 86 8.75 -0.34 23.68
C LEU A 86 9.44 0.06 25.00
N LYS A 87 10.67 -0.42 25.25
CA LYS A 87 11.40 -0.09 26.49
C LYS A 87 12.04 1.29 26.41
N ASN A 88 12.64 1.59 25.26
CA ASN A 88 13.43 2.80 25.07
C ASN A 88 12.68 3.91 24.33
N GLY A 89 11.53 3.60 23.72
CA GLY A 89 10.75 4.53 22.90
C GLY A 89 11.46 4.95 21.62
N ARG A 90 12.50 4.22 21.20
CA ARG A 90 13.29 4.52 20.00
C ARG A 90 12.72 3.78 18.81
N HIS A 91 12.52 4.49 17.71
CA HIS A 91 12.23 3.88 16.43
C HIS A 91 13.44 3.83 15.50
N GLU A 92 13.59 2.75 14.75
CA GLU A 92 14.70 2.56 13.83
C GLU A 92 14.24 1.83 12.56
N LEU A 93 15.04 1.95 11.50
CA LEU A 93 14.79 1.25 10.25
C LEU A 93 15.11 -0.24 10.43
N PHE A 94 14.10 -1.10 10.25
CA PHE A 94 14.27 -2.54 10.39
C PHE A 94 14.53 -3.22 9.04
N PHE A 95 13.79 -2.83 8.00
CA PHE A 95 13.96 -3.36 6.66
C PHE A 95 13.77 -2.27 5.60
N SER A 96 14.73 -2.20 4.69
CA SER A 96 14.63 -1.46 3.44
C SER A 96 14.73 -2.46 2.28
N PRO A 97 13.93 -2.31 1.21
CA PRO A 97 14.15 -3.05 -0.02
C PRO A 97 15.61 -2.87 -0.50
N PRO A 98 16.32 -3.93 -0.90
CA PRO A 98 17.72 -3.85 -1.32
C PRO A 98 17.90 -2.99 -2.58
N ASP A 99 16.91 -2.98 -3.48
CA ASP A 99 16.92 -2.14 -4.68
C ASP A 99 16.53 -0.67 -4.39
N GLY A 100 16.46 -0.28 -3.11
CA GLY A 100 16.02 1.05 -2.67
C GLY A 100 14.51 1.28 -2.73
N GLY A 101 13.79 0.44 -3.48
CA GLY A 101 12.41 0.68 -3.89
C GLY A 101 12.37 1.50 -5.19
N LEU A 102 11.27 1.41 -5.93
CA LEU A 102 11.08 2.27 -7.10
C LEU A 102 10.87 3.71 -6.61
N ASP A 103 11.93 4.51 -6.55
CA ASP A 103 11.79 5.94 -6.28
C ASP A 103 11.01 6.61 -7.42
N GLU A 104 10.15 7.56 -7.08
CA GLU A 104 9.33 8.29 -8.06
C GLU A 104 10.16 8.96 -9.16
N ASN A 105 11.41 9.30 -8.86
CA ASN A 105 12.37 9.90 -9.79
C ASN A 105 12.85 8.93 -10.89
N ASN A 106 12.72 7.61 -10.69
CA ASN A 106 13.11 6.58 -11.65
C ASN A 106 11.92 6.10 -12.51
N LEU A 107 10.74 6.71 -12.38
CA LEU A 107 9.56 6.37 -13.18
C LEU A 107 9.41 7.31 -14.37
N SER A 108 9.30 6.73 -15.57
CA SER A 108 8.92 7.48 -16.78
C SER A 108 7.53 8.11 -16.59
N ALA A 109 7.31 9.28 -17.22
CA ALA A 109 6.03 9.97 -17.20
C ALA A 109 4.86 9.11 -17.70
N GLU A 110 5.11 8.23 -18.69
CA GLU A 110 4.12 7.29 -19.21
C GLU A 110 3.74 6.21 -18.19
N GLU A 111 4.72 5.70 -17.45
CA GLU A 111 4.52 4.70 -16.40
C GLU A 111 3.82 5.31 -15.18
N LYS A 112 4.12 6.58 -14.86
CA LYS A 112 3.41 7.36 -13.83
C LYS A 112 1.92 7.50 -14.17
N LEU A 113 1.59 7.85 -15.42
CA LEU A 113 0.21 7.99 -15.89
C LEU A 113 -0.56 6.66 -15.91
N ARG A 114 0.10 5.56 -16.31
CA ARG A 114 -0.49 4.22 -16.26
C ARG A 114 -0.82 3.82 -14.83
N ARG A 115 0.12 4.03 -13.90
CA ARG A 115 -0.03 3.68 -12.48
C ARG A 115 -1.05 4.54 -11.74
N GLU A 116 -1.16 5.81 -12.10
CA GLU A 116 -2.20 6.69 -11.57
C GLU A 116 -3.61 6.13 -11.83
N ARG A 117 -3.79 5.48 -12.99
CA ARG A 117 -5.04 4.81 -13.39
C ARG A 117 -5.26 3.47 -12.69
N SER A 118 -4.22 2.71 -12.34
CA SER A 118 -4.35 1.38 -11.69
C SER A 118 -4.48 1.43 -10.17
N ARG A 119 -4.31 2.60 -9.53
CA ARG A 119 -4.29 2.77 -8.05
C ARG A 119 -3.22 1.92 -7.34
N GLU A 120 -2.25 1.40 -8.07
CA GLU A 120 -1.08 0.70 -7.52
C GLU A 120 -0.08 1.72 -6.99
N ARG A 121 -0.39 2.28 -5.81
CA ARG A 121 0.33 3.45 -5.28
C ARG A 121 1.44 3.11 -4.28
N GLY A 122 1.36 1.98 -3.56
CA GLY A 122 2.40 1.63 -2.58
C GLY A 122 3.65 1.04 -3.24
N LEU A 123 4.78 1.75 -3.20
CA LEU A 123 6.08 1.25 -3.63
C LEU A 123 6.86 0.74 -2.41
N GLY A 124 7.85 -0.13 -2.64
CA GLY A 124 8.61 -0.77 -1.56
C GLY A 124 7.80 -1.85 -0.85
N VAL A 125 7.76 -1.81 0.48
CA VAL A 125 7.10 -2.85 1.28
C VAL A 125 5.61 -2.58 1.44
N THR A 126 4.78 -3.48 0.93
CA THR A 126 3.31 -3.39 1.02
C THR A 126 2.74 -4.16 2.20
N ARG A 127 3.33 -5.32 2.52
CA ARG A 127 3.00 -6.13 3.70
C ARG A 127 4.26 -6.81 4.22
N TYR A 128 4.18 -7.30 5.44
CA TYR A 128 5.17 -8.17 6.05
C TYR A 128 4.49 -9.03 7.11
N GLU A 129 5.12 -10.13 7.50
CA GLU A 129 4.62 -11.04 8.54
C GLU A 129 5.74 -11.44 9.50
N TRP A 130 5.42 -11.62 10.78
CA TRP A 130 6.36 -12.11 11.79
C TRP A 130 6.50 -13.63 11.73
N VAL A 131 7.73 -14.13 11.78
CA VAL A 131 8.01 -15.56 11.95
C VAL A 131 7.88 -15.92 13.43
N LYS A 132 6.91 -16.76 13.77
CA LYS A 132 6.57 -17.12 15.16
C LYS A 132 7.31 -18.35 15.71
N ALA A 133 8.25 -18.92 14.96
CA ALA A 133 8.95 -20.15 15.35
C ALA A 133 9.76 -20.04 16.64
N SER A 134 10.25 -18.84 16.98
CA SER A 134 10.98 -18.63 18.23
C SER A 134 10.84 -17.20 18.73
N ALA A 135 10.44 -17.04 20.00
CA ALA A 135 10.42 -15.74 20.67
C ALA A 135 11.83 -15.10 20.79
N ARG A 136 12.90 -15.89 20.64
CA ARG A 136 14.27 -15.37 20.72
C ARG A 136 14.75 -14.73 19.42
N ARG A 137 14.22 -15.17 18.28
CA ARG A 137 14.61 -14.68 16.95
C ARG A 137 13.51 -13.78 16.41
N LYS A 138 13.86 -12.53 16.17
CA LYS A 138 12.92 -11.54 15.66
C LYS A 138 13.11 -11.44 14.16
N VAL A 139 12.38 -12.29 13.45
CA VAL A 139 12.46 -12.41 11.99
C VAL A 139 11.14 -12.00 11.38
N ILE A 140 11.20 -11.13 10.36
CA ILE A 140 10.04 -10.83 9.51
C ILE A 140 10.25 -11.43 8.11
N MET A 141 9.16 -11.82 7.47
CA MET A 141 9.10 -12.08 6.04
C MET A 141 8.54 -10.87 5.33
N VAL A 142 9.20 -10.49 4.24
CA VAL A 142 8.79 -9.40 3.37
C VAL A 142 8.66 -9.91 1.93
N PRO A 143 7.43 -9.97 1.38
CA PRO A 143 7.20 -10.22 -0.04
C PRO A 143 7.51 -8.97 -0.86
N LEU A 144 8.43 -9.09 -1.82
CA LEU A 144 8.77 -8.08 -2.82
C LEU A 144 8.62 -8.67 -4.24
N PRO A 145 8.54 -7.83 -5.29
CA PRO A 145 8.47 -8.32 -6.66
C PRO A 145 9.65 -9.22 -7.07
N ALA A 146 10.84 -8.96 -6.51
CA ALA A 146 12.04 -9.78 -6.72
C ALA A 146 12.00 -11.14 -6.00
N GLY A 147 11.11 -11.30 -5.00
CA GLY A 147 11.00 -12.53 -4.23
C GLY A 147 10.67 -12.32 -2.75
N LEU A 148 10.82 -13.39 -1.99
CA LEU A 148 10.58 -13.42 -0.55
C LEU A 148 11.86 -13.24 0.23
N TYR A 149 11.91 -12.18 1.02
CA TYR A 149 13.01 -11.86 1.90
C TYR A 149 12.67 -12.25 3.34
N LEU A 150 13.65 -12.79 4.06
CA LEU A 150 13.61 -12.89 5.51
C LEU A 150 14.65 -11.93 6.09
N LYS A 151 14.25 -11.16 7.10
CA LYS A 151 15.13 -10.25 7.83
C LYS A 151 15.07 -10.57 9.30
N ASP A 152 16.19 -11.07 9.83
CA ASP A 152 16.44 -11.11 11.27
C ASP A 152 16.87 -9.71 11.75
N GLN A 153 16.50 -9.35 12.97
CA GLN A 153 16.94 -8.10 13.61
C GLN A 153 18.46 -7.92 13.57
N ASN A 154 19.21 -9.01 13.73
CA ASN A 154 20.68 -8.95 13.87
C ASN A 154 21.45 -9.36 12.59
N ALA A 155 20.76 -9.65 11.48
CA ALA A 155 21.39 -10.11 10.24
C ALA A 155 20.92 -9.29 9.06
N GLU A 156 21.64 -9.33 7.94
CA GLU A 156 21.20 -8.71 6.70
C GLU A 156 19.97 -9.43 6.10
N PRO A 157 19.13 -8.74 5.31
CA PRO A 157 18.01 -9.38 4.66
C PRO A 157 18.48 -10.46 3.68
N GLU A 158 17.91 -11.66 3.81
CA GLU A 158 18.24 -12.82 2.99
C GLU A 158 17.10 -13.12 2.01
N LEU A 159 17.41 -13.23 0.72
CA LEU A 159 16.46 -13.69 -0.28
C LEU A 159 16.28 -15.21 -0.15
N LYS A 160 15.13 -15.66 0.34
CA LYS A 160 14.82 -17.09 0.49
C LYS A 160 14.22 -17.72 -0.75
N ILE A 161 13.37 -16.99 -1.47
CA ILE A 161 12.72 -17.49 -2.68
C ILE A 161 12.76 -16.37 -3.72
N ALA A 162 13.47 -16.59 -4.82
CA ALA A 162 13.47 -15.66 -5.95
C ALA A 162 12.12 -15.70 -6.70
N SER A 163 11.66 -14.55 -7.18
CA SER A 163 10.46 -14.41 -8.01
C SER A 163 10.88 -13.84 -9.37
N THR A 164 10.38 -14.43 -10.45
CA THR A 164 10.63 -13.97 -11.83
C THR A 164 9.31 -13.66 -12.51
N SER A 165 9.35 -12.92 -13.62
CA SER A 165 8.16 -12.65 -14.43
C SER A 165 7.52 -13.92 -15.00
N SER A 166 8.32 -14.96 -15.24
CA SER A 166 7.83 -16.26 -15.73
C SER A 166 7.20 -17.13 -14.64
N SER A 167 7.68 -17.02 -13.40
CA SER A 167 7.25 -17.85 -12.26
C SER A 167 7.17 -16.98 -11.00
N PRO A 168 6.17 -16.09 -10.92
CA PRO A 168 6.02 -15.20 -9.79
C PRO A 168 5.65 -15.97 -8.53
N VAL A 169 6.10 -15.47 -7.37
CA VAL A 169 5.69 -15.99 -6.06
C VAL A 169 4.46 -15.22 -5.60
N LEU A 170 3.35 -15.92 -5.47
CA LEU A 170 2.04 -15.36 -5.17
C LEU A 170 1.58 -15.78 -3.78
N ASP A 171 0.84 -14.86 -3.15
CA ASP A 171 0.21 -14.99 -1.84
C ASP A 171 0.99 -15.76 -0.74
N PRO A 172 2.26 -15.40 -0.48
CA PRO A 172 3.03 -16.06 0.57
C PRO A 172 2.52 -15.75 1.98
N HIS A 173 2.45 -16.79 2.80
CA HIS A 173 2.06 -16.76 4.21
C HIS A 173 2.92 -17.65 5.08
N ILE A 174 3.22 -17.14 6.28
CA ILE A 174 3.89 -17.93 7.31
C ILE A 174 2.84 -18.78 8.06
N SER A 175 3.21 -20.03 8.28
CA SER A 175 2.46 -20.95 9.15
C SER A 175 2.34 -20.42 10.59
N PRO A 176 1.27 -20.74 11.33
CA PRO A 176 1.09 -20.24 12.70
C PRO A 176 2.21 -20.65 13.68
N ASP A 177 2.83 -21.80 13.45
CA ASP A 177 4.01 -22.30 14.18
C ASP A 177 5.33 -21.67 13.70
N GLY A 178 5.30 -20.93 12.58
CA GLY A 178 6.43 -20.21 12.02
C GLY A 178 7.50 -21.08 11.36
N THR A 179 7.27 -22.39 11.22
CA THR A 179 8.27 -23.33 10.69
C THR A 179 8.19 -23.51 9.18
N LYS A 180 7.03 -23.22 8.61
CA LYS A 180 6.72 -23.38 7.18
C LYS A 180 6.28 -22.05 6.56
N LEU A 181 6.54 -21.92 5.28
CA LEU A 181 6.14 -20.82 4.43
C LEU A 181 5.36 -21.39 3.25
N ALA A 182 4.07 -21.11 3.18
CA ALA A 182 3.23 -21.49 2.04
C ALA A 182 3.24 -20.38 1.00
N TYR A 183 3.26 -20.73 -0.28
CA TYR A 183 3.18 -19.78 -1.38
C TYR A 183 2.64 -20.48 -2.63
N VAL A 184 2.07 -19.71 -3.55
CA VAL A 184 1.65 -20.20 -4.85
C VAL A 184 2.69 -19.83 -5.89
N ARG A 185 3.05 -20.78 -6.75
CA ARG A 185 3.90 -20.57 -7.93
C ARG A 185 3.38 -21.45 -9.06
N ASP A 186 3.37 -20.92 -10.27
CA ASP A 186 2.91 -21.65 -11.47
C ASP A 186 1.51 -22.28 -11.27
N ASN A 187 0.61 -21.57 -10.57
CA ASN A 187 -0.74 -22.00 -10.19
C ASN A 187 -0.82 -23.23 -9.27
N GLU A 188 0.29 -23.60 -8.63
CA GLU A 188 0.38 -24.71 -7.70
C GLU A 188 0.78 -24.23 -6.30
N LEU A 189 0.34 -24.96 -5.28
CA LEU A 189 0.68 -24.70 -3.89
C LEU A 189 2.04 -25.33 -3.56
N HIS A 190 2.95 -24.50 -3.08
CA HIS A 190 4.25 -24.91 -2.57
C HIS A 190 4.38 -24.55 -1.09
N VAL A 191 5.17 -25.36 -0.38
CA VAL A 191 5.54 -25.11 1.01
C VAL A 191 7.06 -25.21 1.13
N LEU A 192 7.68 -24.16 1.66
CA LEU A 192 9.08 -24.15 2.07
C LEU A 192 9.17 -24.41 3.58
N ASN A 193 9.96 -25.41 3.97
CA ASN A 193 10.34 -25.60 5.36
C ASN A 193 11.49 -24.63 5.70
N LEU A 194 11.29 -23.75 6.67
CA LEU A 194 12.26 -22.73 7.07
C LEU A 194 13.41 -23.30 7.92
N LEU A 195 13.23 -24.49 8.51
CA LEU A 195 14.26 -25.17 9.32
C LEU A 195 15.26 -25.95 8.47
N TYR A 196 14.77 -26.66 7.46
CA TYR A 196 15.60 -27.50 6.58
C TYR A 196 15.92 -26.86 5.23
N HIS A 197 15.31 -25.71 4.92
CA HIS A 197 15.42 -25.04 3.63
C HIS A 197 14.99 -25.89 2.43
N GLU A 198 14.03 -26.79 2.65
CA GLU A 198 13.49 -27.68 1.62
C GLU A 198 12.12 -27.20 1.15
N SER A 199 11.97 -27.01 -0.16
CA SER A 199 10.68 -26.72 -0.79
C SER A 199 10.00 -28.00 -1.27
N LYS A 200 8.70 -28.10 -1.04
CA LYS A 200 7.86 -29.19 -1.49
C LYS A 200 6.62 -28.64 -2.18
N GLN A 201 6.35 -29.13 -3.39
CA GLN A 201 5.09 -28.91 -4.08
C GLN A 201 4.02 -29.82 -3.46
N LEU A 202 2.87 -29.25 -3.09
CA LEU A 202 1.77 -29.99 -2.46
C LEU A 202 0.68 -30.38 -3.46
N THR A 203 0.48 -29.60 -4.52
CA THR A 203 -0.55 -29.84 -5.52
C THR A 203 0.06 -30.01 -6.90
N THR A 204 -0.57 -30.84 -7.74
CA THR A 204 -0.17 -31.06 -9.14
C THR A 204 -1.41 -31.20 -9.99
N GLY A 205 -1.45 -30.55 -11.14
CA GLY A 205 -2.54 -30.67 -12.13
C GLY A 205 -3.13 -29.34 -12.59
N ALA A 206 -2.53 -28.20 -12.23
CA ALA A 206 -2.87 -26.92 -12.81
C ALA A 206 -2.59 -26.94 -14.32
N ASP A 207 -3.57 -26.55 -15.11
CA ASP A 207 -3.52 -26.54 -16.58
C ASP A 207 -3.16 -25.16 -17.15
N GLY A 208 -2.74 -24.24 -16.29
CA GLY A 208 -2.35 -22.88 -16.64
C GLY A 208 -3.49 -21.94 -17.02
N ASN A 209 -4.72 -22.43 -17.22
CA ASN A 209 -5.82 -21.64 -17.81
C ASN A 209 -7.13 -21.68 -17.01
N VAL A 210 -7.47 -22.79 -16.33
CA VAL A 210 -8.77 -22.95 -15.67
C VAL A 210 -8.61 -23.41 -14.22
N ILE A 211 -7.64 -24.27 -13.95
CA ILE A 211 -7.44 -24.85 -12.62
C ILE A 211 -6.26 -24.16 -11.96
N THR A 212 -6.53 -23.51 -10.82
CA THR A 212 -5.50 -22.93 -9.94
C THR A 212 -5.68 -23.47 -8.54
N HIS A 213 -4.57 -23.77 -7.87
CA HIS A 213 -4.57 -24.24 -6.48
C HIS A 213 -4.00 -23.16 -5.56
N GLY A 214 -4.72 -22.85 -4.49
CA GLY A 214 -4.27 -21.92 -3.45
C GLY A 214 -4.48 -20.43 -3.77
N LEU A 215 -5.10 -20.08 -4.89
CA LEU A 215 -5.53 -18.70 -5.19
C LEU A 215 -7.04 -18.58 -5.07
N ALA A 216 -7.50 -17.44 -4.57
CA ALA A 216 -8.92 -17.10 -4.55
C ALA A 216 -9.41 -16.84 -5.99
N GLU A 217 -10.58 -17.41 -6.33
CA GLU A 217 -11.30 -17.02 -7.54
C GLU A 217 -11.64 -15.52 -7.47
N TYR A 218 -11.68 -14.85 -8.61
CA TYR A 218 -11.93 -13.41 -8.73
C TYR A 218 -13.10 -12.89 -7.87
N ILE A 219 -14.22 -13.61 -7.83
CA ILE A 219 -15.40 -13.22 -7.02
C ILE A 219 -15.11 -13.32 -5.52
N ALA A 220 -14.34 -14.33 -5.11
CA ALA A 220 -13.92 -14.51 -3.73
C ALA A 220 -12.91 -13.42 -3.32
N GLN A 221 -11.95 -13.06 -4.17
CA GLN A 221 -10.97 -12.00 -3.85
C GLN A 221 -11.61 -10.63 -3.58
N VAL A 222 -12.69 -10.31 -4.30
CA VAL A 222 -13.43 -9.04 -4.10
C VAL A 222 -14.23 -9.03 -2.79
N ARG A 223 -14.48 -10.20 -2.18
CA ARG A 223 -15.29 -10.34 -0.95
C ARG A 223 -14.55 -10.90 0.27
N SER A 224 -13.40 -11.53 0.09
CA SER A 224 -12.70 -12.31 1.09
C SER A 224 -11.19 -12.16 0.93
N VAL A 225 -10.55 -11.47 1.87
CA VAL A 225 -9.11 -11.61 2.13
C VAL A 225 -9.01 -12.65 3.24
N SER A 226 -8.66 -13.89 2.91
CA SER A 226 -8.02 -14.87 3.81
C SER A 226 -7.91 -16.23 3.12
N ILE A 227 -6.68 -16.72 2.95
CA ILE A 227 -6.41 -18.14 2.74
C ILE A 227 -6.97 -18.92 3.94
N VAL A 228 -7.83 -19.89 3.64
CA VAL A 228 -8.35 -20.85 4.61
C VAL A 228 -7.23 -21.84 4.92
N TYR A 229 -6.75 -21.83 6.17
CA TYR A 229 -5.84 -22.86 6.67
C TYR A 229 -6.56 -24.21 6.69
N CYS A 230 -6.20 -25.13 5.80
CA CYS A 230 -6.53 -26.55 5.97
C CYS A 230 -5.52 -27.19 6.92
N TYR A 231 -6.03 -27.70 8.05
CA TYR A 231 -5.32 -28.52 9.03
C TYR A 231 -5.14 -29.96 8.56
#